data_AF-Q8W168-F1
#
_entry.id   AF-Q8W168-F1
#
_cell.length_a   1.000
_cell.length_b   1.000
_cell.length_c   1.000
_cell.angle_alpha   90.00
_cell.angle_beta   90.00
_cell.angle_gamma   90.00
#
_symmetry.space_group_name_H-M   'P 1'
#
loop_
_entity.id
_entity.type
_entity.pdbx_description
1 polymer ?
#
loop_
_entity_poly.entity_id
_entity_poly.type
_entity_poly.pdbx_seq_one_letter_code
_entity_poly.pdbx_strand_id
1 'polypeptide(L)'
;TTAQLTLALPTLHHPLSEQVGHALKQSIRRGLPRVEARNFISIYQDLESHNKSLLQFAKIDFNLLQLLHRKELSEICRWWKDLDFTRKLPFARDRVVEGYFWIMGVYFEPQYSLGRKMLTKVIAMASIVDDTYDSYATYDELIPYTNAIQ
;
A
#
# COMPACT_ATOMS: atom_id res chain seq x y z
N THR A 1 2.64 19.75 21.72
CA THR A 1 3.67 18.70 21.58
C THR A 1 4.54 18.91 20.35
N THR A 2 3.99 19.15 19.14
CA THR A 2 4.79 19.31 17.90
C THR A 2 5.97 20.27 18.04
N ALA A 3 5.75 21.54 18.42
CA ALA A 3 6.83 22.52 18.54
C ALA A 3 7.92 22.11 19.54
N GLN A 4 7.53 21.56 20.69
CA GLN A 4 8.47 21.10 21.72
C GLN A 4 9.28 19.89 21.27
N LEU A 5 8.64 18.91 20.61
CA LEU A 5 9.31 17.73 20.08
C LEU A 5 10.28 18.09 18.95
N THR A 6 9.92 19.03 18.07
CA THR A 6 10.83 19.54 17.03
C THR A 6 12.07 20.20 17.61
N LEU A 7 11.92 21.01 18.66
CA LEU A 7 13.05 21.65 19.35
C LEU A 7 13.92 20.64 20.09
N ALA A 8 13.34 19.60 20.68
CA ALA A 8 14.06 18.57 21.41
C ALA A 8 14.78 17.56 20.50
N LEU A 9 14.31 17.35 19.27
CA LEU A 9 14.78 16.32 18.35
C LEU A 9 16.32 16.25 18.18
N PRO A 10 17.05 17.38 18.00
CA PRO A 10 18.50 17.35 17.84
C PRO A 10 19.28 16.85 19.07
N THR A 11 18.65 16.86 20.25
CA THR A 11 19.26 16.43 21.52
C THR A 11 18.91 14.99 21.92
N LEU A 12 18.01 14.33 21.19
CA LEU A 12 17.59 12.97 21.50
C LEU A 12 18.59 11.95 20.96
N HIS A 13 18.75 10.85 21.69
CA HIS A 13 19.57 9.72 21.26
C HIS A 13 18.74 8.70 20.46
N HIS A 14 19.43 7.95 19.61
CA HIS A 14 18.85 6.79 18.94
C HIS A 14 18.46 5.71 19.97
N PRO A 15 17.32 5.01 19.83
CA PRO A 15 16.33 5.07 18.74
C PRO A 15 15.19 6.09 18.96
N LEU A 16 15.18 6.81 20.08
CA LEU A 16 14.11 7.76 20.41
C LEU A 16 14.07 8.95 19.44
N SER A 17 15.23 9.43 18.98
CA SER A 17 15.32 10.47 17.94
C SER A 17 14.62 10.03 16.64
N GLU A 18 14.84 8.80 16.19
CA GLU A 18 14.18 8.24 14.99
C GLU A 18 12.66 8.13 15.21
N GLN A 19 12.22 7.63 16.37
CA GLN A 19 10.80 7.51 16.67
C GLN A 19 10.09 8.87 16.72
N VAL A 20 10.69 9.88 17.36
CA VAL A 20 10.14 11.24 17.40
C VAL A 20 10.17 11.88 16.01
N GLY A 21 11.27 11.73 15.27
CA GLY A 21 11.41 12.24 13.91
C GLY A 21 10.38 11.65 12.94
N HIS A 22 10.11 10.34 13.03
CA HIS A 22 9.06 9.67 12.27
C HIS A 22 7.66 10.14 12.70
N ALA A 23 7.39 10.21 14.01
CA ALA A 23 6.08 10.61 14.54
C ALA A 23 5.69 12.07 14.15
N LEU A 24 6.68 12.95 14.01
CA LEU A 24 6.47 14.33 13.52
C LEU A 24 6.05 14.38 12.05
N LYS A 25 6.42 13.37 11.24
CA LYS A 25 6.03 13.25 9.82
C LYS A 25 4.74 12.46 9.64
N GLN A 26 4.59 11.38 10.40
CA GLN A 26 3.50 10.41 10.27
C GLN A 26 3.03 9.94 11.64
N SER A 27 1.79 10.28 12.01
CA SER A 27 1.19 9.81 13.26
C SER A 27 0.76 8.34 13.15
N ILE A 28 0.91 7.57 14.24
CA ILE A 28 0.49 6.17 14.32
C ILE A 28 -0.96 5.97 13.88
N ARG A 29 -1.88 6.84 14.36
CA ARG A 29 -3.33 6.70 14.09
C ARG A 29 -3.69 6.85 12.61
N ARG A 30 -2.90 7.58 11.84
CA ARG A 30 -3.15 7.85 10.41
C ARG A 30 -2.22 7.06 9.49
N GLY A 31 -1.30 6.27 10.05
CA GLY A 31 -0.37 5.45 9.27
C GLY A 31 -1.01 4.13 8.87
N LEU A 32 -0.59 3.58 7.72
CA LEU A 32 -1.01 2.24 7.30
C LEU A 32 -0.35 1.20 8.21
N PRO A 33 -1.10 0.26 8.81
CA PRO A 33 -0.56 -0.66 9.81
C PRO A 33 0.72 -1.38 9.38
N ARG A 34 0.81 -1.86 8.13
CA ARG A 34 1.99 -2.58 7.62
C ARG A 34 3.18 -1.68 7.32
N VAL A 35 2.95 -0.44 6.90
CA VAL A 35 4.02 0.54 6.67
C VAL A 35 4.64 0.94 8.01
N GLU A 36 3.79 1.27 8.98
CA GLU A 36 4.23 1.62 10.33
C GLU A 36 4.89 0.43 11.03
N ALA A 37 4.36 -0.79 10.88
CA ALA A 37 4.98 -1.99 11.44
C ALA A 37 6.39 -2.22 10.87
N ARG A 38 6.59 -2.04 9.56
CA ARG A 38 7.91 -2.20 8.94
C ARG A 38 8.93 -1.21 9.51
N ASN A 39 8.52 0.03 9.72
CA ASN A 39 9.35 1.07 10.34
C ASN A 39 9.63 0.72 11.81
N PHE A 40 8.58 0.41 12.58
CA PHE A 40 8.69 0.18 14.01
C PHE A 40 9.47 -1.08 14.37
N ILE A 41 9.44 -2.15 13.55
CA ILE A 41 10.30 -3.33 13.76
C ILE A 41 11.79 -2.95 13.77
N SER A 42 12.21 -1.99 12.95
CA SER A 42 13.58 -1.48 12.94
C SER A 42 13.88 -0.67 14.20
N ILE A 43 13.03 0.29 14.57
CA ILE A 43 13.20 1.09 15.80
C ILE A 43 13.21 0.20 17.05
N TYR A 44 12.30 -0.76 17.13
CA TYR A 44 12.13 -1.64 18.27
C TYR A 44 13.33 -2.57 18.48
N GLN A 45 14.05 -2.94 17.42
CA GLN A 45 15.27 -3.73 17.52
C GLN A 45 16.38 -3.00 18.29
N ASP A 46 16.47 -1.69 18.13
CA ASP A 46 17.57 -0.89 18.65
C ASP A 46 17.27 -0.33 20.06
N LEU A 47 16.08 -0.62 20.61
CA LEU A 47 15.76 -0.35 22.00
C LEU A 47 16.46 -1.37 22.91
N GLU A 48 17.25 -0.91 23.89
CA GLU A 48 17.96 -1.81 24.81
C GLU A 48 17.03 -2.74 25.60
N SER A 49 15.82 -2.26 25.93
CA SER A 49 14.82 -2.98 26.72
C SER A 49 13.87 -3.86 25.91
N HIS A 50 14.12 -4.05 24.60
CA HIS A 50 13.19 -4.80 23.75
C HIS A 50 13.08 -6.27 24.16
N ASN A 51 11.87 -6.81 24.07
CA ASN A 51 11.64 -8.25 24.20
C ASN A 51 12.11 -8.97 22.92
N LYS A 52 13.16 -9.80 23.06
CA LYS A 52 13.78 -10.55 21.95
C LYS A 52 12.80 -11.51 21.26
N SER A 53 11.96 -12.20 22.02
CA SER A 53 10.97 -13.14 21.48
C SER A 53 9.92 -12.42 20.66
N LEU A 54 9.45 -11.25 21.12
CA LEU A 54 8.49 -10.43 20.38
C LEU A 54 9.10 -9.91 19.07
N LEU A 55 10.35 -9.42 19.10
CA LEU A 55 11.04 -8.94 17.90
C LEU A 55 11.21 -10.07 16.87
N GLN A 56 11.64 -11.25 17.31
CA GLN A 56 11.80 -12.41 16.44
C GLN A 56 10.47 -12.83 15.82
N PHE A 57 9.41 -12.90 16.62
CA PHE A 57 8.07 -13.20 16.15
C PHE A 57 7.60 -12.21 15.09
N ALA A 58 7.72 -10.90 15.34
CA ALA A 58 7.31 -9.85 14.41
C ALA A 58 8.05 -9.93 13.07
N LYS A 59 9.37 -10.22 13.09
CA LYS A 59 10.16 -10.39 11.85
C LYS A 59 9.71 -11.59 11.03
N ILE A 60 9.45 -12.73 11.70
CA ILE A 60 9.01 -13.95 11.02
C ILE A 60 7.61 -13.76 10.43
N ASP A 61 6.67 -13.22 11.20
CA ASP A 61 5.31 -12.92 10.74
C ASP A 61 5.32 -11.96 9.53
N PHE A 62 6.13 -10.90 9.61
CA PHE A 62 6.26 -9.94 8.52
C PHE A 62 6.72 -10.60 7.21
N ASN A 63 7.75 -11.46 7.29
CA ASN A 63 8.28 -12.17 6.13
C ASN A 63 7.29 -13.21 5.59
N LEU A 64 6.59 -13.94 6.47
CA LEU A 64 5.58 -14.92 6.06
C LEU A 64 4.45 -14.26 5.27
N LEU A 65 3.94 -13.11 5.75
CA LEU A 65 2.91 -12.37 5.04
C LEU A 65 3.44 -11.71 3.77
N GLN A 66 4.69 -11.24 3.76
CA GLN A 66 5.31 -10.74 2.53
C GLN A 66 5.36 -11.81 1.43
N LEU A 67 5.63 -13.08 1.78
CA LEU A 67 5.59 -14.19 0.82
C LEU A 67 4.18 -14.40 0.26
N LEU A 68 3.15 -14.36 1.11
CA LEU A 68 1.76 -14.43 0.69
C LEU A 68 1.41 -13.28 -0.27
N HIS A 69 1.74 -12.04 0.11
CA HIS A 69 1.45 -10.86 -0.69
C HIS A 69 2.17 -10.86 -2.04
N ARG A 70 3.42 -11.36 -2.11
CA ARG A 70 4.14 -11.53 -3.38
C ARG A 70 3.49 -12.57 -4.28
N LYS A 71 2.96 -13.66 -3.72
CA LYS A 71 2.21 -14.66 -4.48
C LYS A 71 0.93 -14.06 -5.05
N GLU A 72 0.16 -13.35 -4.23
CA GLU A 72 -1.05 -12.63 -4.66
C GLU A 72 -0.74 -11.65 -5.79
N LEU A 73 0.28 -10.81 -5.62
CA LEU A 73 0.69 -9.84 -6.63
C LEU A 73 1.16 -10.53 -7.93
N SER A 74 1.89 -11.65 -7.84
CA SER A 74 2.29 -12.41 -9.04
C SER A 74 1.09 -12.95 -9.82
N GLU A 75 0.07 -13.47 -9.12
CA GLU A 75 -1.19 -13.92 -9.74
C GLU A 75 -1.92 -12.76 -10.43
N ILE A 76 -1.97 -11.59 -9.79
CA ILE A 76 -2.62 -10.38 -10.31
C ILE A 76 -1.84 -9.82 -11.51
N CYS A 77 -0.51 -9.72 -11.43
CA CYS A 77 0.32 -9.24 -12.54
C CYS A 77 0.20 -10.15 -13.77
N ARG A 78 0.06 -11.48 -13.58
CA ARG A 78 -0.20 -12.40 -14.70
C ARG A 78 -1.55 -12.11 -15.34
N TRP A 79 -2.61 -12.00 -14.53
CA TRP A 79 -3.93 -11.61 -15.00
C TRP A 79 -3.92 -10.28 -15.76
N TRP A 80 -3.22 -9.26 -15.25
CA TRP A 80 -3.12 -7.96 -15.91
C TRP A 80 -2.37 -8.04 -17.24
N LYS A 81 -1.26 -8.77 -17.28
CA LYS A 81 -0.48 -8.99 -18.50
C LYS A 81 -1.32 -9.66 -19.59
N ASP A 82 -2.16 -10.63 -19.25
CA ASP A 82 -3.02 -11.34 -20.20
C ASP A 82 -4.09 -10.43 -20.83
N LEU A 83 -4.49 -9.33 -20.16
CA LEU A 83 -5.41 -8.33 -20.72
C LEU A 83 -4.76 -7.49 -21.83
N ASP A 84 -3.43 -7.29 -21.77
CA ASP A 84 -2.64 -6.55 -22.76
C ASP A 84 -3.11 -5.08 -22.96
N PHE A 85 -3.51 -4.41 -21.87
CA PHE A 85 -3.95 -3.01 -21.94
C PHE A 85 -2.82 -2.04 -22.27
N THR A 86 -1.57 -2.35 -21.94
CA THR A 86 -0.42 -1.54 -22.35
C THR A 86 -0.37 -1.31 -23.87
N ARG A 87 -0.82 -2.30 -24.66
CA ARG A 87 -0.90 -2.17 -26.12
C ARG A 87 -2.30 -1.77 -26.60
N LYS A 88 -3.37 -2.33 -26.00
CA LYS A 88 -4.75 -2.12 -26.45
C LYS A 88 -5.33 -0.77 -26.02
N LEU A 89 -4.91 -0.25 -24.87
CA LEU A 89 -5.36 1.01 -24.28
C LEU A 89 -4.13 1.85 -23.89
N PRO A 90 -3.34 2.34 -24.86
CA PRO A 90 -2.06 3.00 -24.60
C PRO A 90 -2.21 4.36 -23.86
N PHE A 91 -3.42 4.91 -23.80
CA PHE A 91 -3.73 6.12 -23.03
C PHE A 91 -3.82 5.84 -21.52
N ALA A 92 -4.12 4.60 -21.12
CA ALA A 92 -4.36 4.26 -19.73
C ALA A 92 -3.05 4.04 -18.96
N ARG A 93 -3.05 4.43 -17.69
CA ARG A 93 -1.90 4.30 -16.78
C ARG A 93 -1.77 2.86 -16.31
N ASP A 94 -0.54 2.33 -16.29
CA ASP A 94 -0.24 1.06 -15.63
C ASP A 94 0.04 1.31 -14.14
N ARG A 95 -0.90 0.87 -13.28
CA ARG A 95 -0.91 1.13 -11.84
C ARG A 95 -1.27 -0.10 -11.00
N VAL A 96 -1.11 -1.31 -11.53
CA VAL A 96 -1.56 -2.53 -10.83
C VAL A 96 -0.79 -2.79 -9.54
N VAL A 97 0.50 -2.46 -9.50
CA VAL A 97 1.32 -2.64 -8.30
C VAL A 97 0.93 -1.64 -7.22
N GLU A 98 0.69 -0.38 -7.60
CA GLU A 98 0.23 0.70 -6.72
C GLU A 98 -1.20 0.42 -6.22
N GLY A 99 -2.09 -0.04 -7.10
CA GLY A 99 -3.44 -0.47 -6.76
C GLY A 99 -3.41 -1.60 -5.74
N TYR A 100 -2.57 -2.62 -5.95
CA TYR A 100 -2.37 -3.69 -4.98
C TYR A 100 -1.85 -3.17 -3.63
N PHE A 101 -0.92 -2.22 -3.64
CA PHE A 101 -0.42 -1.57 -2.43
C PHE A 101 -1.53 -0.83 -1.67
N TRP A 102 -2.41 -0.09 -2.37
CA TRP A 102 -3.58 0.54 -1.74
C TRP A 102 -4.50 -0.49 -1.11
N ILE A 103 -4.77 -1.60 -1.80
CA ILE A 103 -5.64 -2.66 -1.29
C ILE A 103 -5.03 -3.39 -0.09
N MET A 104 -3.71 -3.60 -0.06
CA MET A 104 -3.03 -4.09 1.16
C MET A 104 -3.17 -3.12 2.34
N GLY A 105 -3.31 -1.83 2.07
CA GLY A 105 -3.59 -0.81 3.09
C GLY A 105 -4.98 -0.95 3.72
N VAL A 106 -5.96 -1.52 2.99
CA VAL A 106 -7.31 -1.78 3.50
C VAL A 106 -7.30 -2.96 4.48
N TYR A 107 -6.67 -4.07 4.11
CA TYR A 107 -6.48 -5.24 4.97
C TYR A 107 -5.27 -6.07 4.52
N PHE A 108 -4.41 -6.47 5.44
CA PHE A 108 -3.15 -7.18 5.14
C PHE A 108 -3.13 -8.63 5.64
N GLU A 109 -4.09 -8.98 6.49
CA GLU A 109 -4.17 -10.24 7.20
C GLU A 109 -4.45 -11.41 6.24
N PRO A 110 -4.00 -12.64 6.55
CA PRO A 110 -4.02 -13.74 5.60
C PRO A 110 -5.45 -14.17 5.19
N GLN A 111 -6.43 -14.07 6.10
CA GLN A 111 -7.83 -14.43 5.82
C GLN A 111 -8.47 -13.60 4.70
N TYR A 112 -7.93 -12.41 4.42
CA TYR A 112 -8.45 -11.52 3.37
C TYR A 112 -7.74 -11.68 2.02
N SER A 113 -6.96 -12.75 1.83
CA SER A 113 -6.22 -13.03 0.58
C SER A 113 -7.11 -12.96 -0.67
N LEU A 114 -8.26 -13.64 -0.65
CA LEU A 114 -9.21 -13.61 -1.76
C LEU A 114 -9.77 -12.20 -1.98
N GLY A 115 -10.12 -11.51 -0.90
CA GLY A 115 -10.62 -10.14 -0.92
C GLY A 115 -9.61 -9.16 -1.53
N ARG A 116 -8.32 -9.29 -1.22
CA ARG A 116 -7.27 -8.44 -1.82
C ARG A 116 -7.15 -8.69 -3.32
N LYS A 117 -7.16 -9.96 -3.74
CA LYS A 117 -7.10 -10.31 -5.17
C LYS A 117 -8.29 -9.76 -5.95
N MET A 118 -9.50 -9.91 -5.44
CA MET A 118 -10.70 -9.37 -6.09
C MET A 118 -10.69 -7.84 -6.13
N LEU A 119 -10.44 -7.19 -4.99
CA LEU A 119 -10.49 -5.73 -4.90
C LEU A 119 -9.37 -5.06 -5.72
N THR A 120 -8.21 -5.71 -5.86
CA THR A 120 -7.13 -5.20 -6.74
C THR A 120 -7.54 -5.25 -8.22
N LYS A 121 -8.28 -6.27 -8.65
CA LYS A 121 -8.81 -6.30 -10.02
C LYS A 121 -9.86 -5.21 -10.22
N VAL A 122 -10.74 -5.01 -9.23
CA VAL A 122 -11.75 -3.94 -9.27
C VAL A 122 -11.10 -2.57 -9.37
N ILE A 123 -10.11 -2.25 -8.52
CA ILE A 123 -9.46 -0.93 -8.55
C ILE A 123 -8.67 -0.72 -9.84
N ALA A 124 -8.01 -1.76 -10.36
CA ALA A 124 -7.31 -1.67 -11.65
C ALA A 124 -8.27 -1.38 -12.81
N MET A 125 -9.41 -2.06 -12.87
CA MET A 125 -10.43 -1.78 -13.89
C MET A 125 -11.07 -0.41 -13.70
N ALA A 126 -11.33 0.01 -12.45
CA ALA A 126 -11.84 1.35 -12.16
C ALA A 126 -10.87 2.44 -12.62
N SER A 127 -9.56 2.25 -12.47
CA SER A 127 -8.56 3.17 -13.01
C SER A 127 -8.55 3.25 -14.54
N ILE A 128 -8.82 2.14 -15.25
CA ILE A 128 -8.98 2.18 -16.71
C ILE A 128 -10.22 3.00 -17.11
N VAL A 129 -11.32 2.83 -16.38
CA VAL A 129 -12.55 3.61 -16.59
C VAL A 129 -12.24 5.09 -16.36
N ASP A 130 -11.66 5.44 -15.22
CA ASP A 130 -11.21 6.81 -14.87
C ASP A 130 -10.37 7.44 -15.99
N ASP A 131 -9.35 6.74 -16.47
CA ASP A 131 -8.48 7.22 -17.56
C ASP A 131 -9.25 7.44 -18.88
N THR A 132 -10.28 6.64 -19.14
CA THR A 132 -11.12 6.78 -20.33
C THR A 132 -11.92 8.09 -20.28
N TYR A 133 -12.47 8.45 -19.12
CA TYR A 133 -13.21 9.71 -18.92
C TYR A 133 -12.29 10.93 -18.90
N ASP A 134 -11.12 10.82 -18.27
CA ASP A 134 -10.27 11.98 -17.99
C ASP A 134 -9.37 12.39 -19.17
N SER A 135 -8.97 11.42 -20.01
CA SER A 135 -7.86 11.65 -20.95
C SER A 135 -8.15 11.31 -22.41
N TYR A 136 -9.14 10.46 -22.69
CA TYR A 136 -9.25 9.85 -24.00
C TYR A 136 -10.57 10.15 -24.71
N ALA A 137 -11.71 9.82 -24.10
CA ALA A 137 -13.00 9.83 -24.79
C ALA A 137 -13.61 11.24 -24.89
N THR A 138 -14.28 11.51 -26.00
CA THR A 138 -15.10 12.71 -26.16
C THR A 138 -16.41 12.57 -25.40
N TYR A 139 -17.07 13.70 -25.12
CA TYR A 139 -18.36 13.70 -24.43
C TYR A 139 -19.41 12.82 -25.14
N ASP A 140 -19.46 12.87 -26.46
CA ASP A 140 -20.40 12.08 -27.28
C ASP A 140 -20.12 10.57 -27.23
N GLU A 141 -18.87 10.16 -26.96
CA GLU A 141 -18.49 8.75 -26.73
C GLU A 141 -18.74 8.31 -25.28
N LEU A 142 -18.63 9.24 -24.32
CA LEU A 142 -18.85 8.98 -22.90
C LEU A 142 -20.32 8.74 -22.55
N ILE A 143 -21.25 9.40 -23.24
CA ILE A 143 -22.70 9.16 -23.06
C ILE A 143 -23.06 7.67 -23.29
N PRO A 144 -22.81 7.07 -24.47
CA PRO A 144 -23.14 5.67 -24.70
C PRO A 144 -22.30 4.74 -23.82
N TYR A 145 -21.05 5.08 -23.49
CA TYR A 145 -20.24 4.30 -22.56
C TYR A 145 -20.86 4.25 -21.15
N THR A 146 -21.32 5.38 -20.63
CA THR A 146 -22.01 5.47 -19.34
C THR A 146 -23.30 4.65 -19.34
N ASN A 147 -24.12 4.80 -20.39
CA ASN A 147 -25.38 4.08 -20.52
C ASN A 147 -25.19 2.56 -20.61
N ALA A 148 -24.07 2.08 -21.16
CA ALA A 148 -23.77 0.65 -21.22
C ALA A 148 -23.35 0.05 -19.85
N ILE A 149 -22.90 0.87 -18.91
CA ILE A 149 -22.52 0.44 -17.55
C ILE A 149 -23.74 0.42 -16.61
N GLN A 150 -24.77 1.24 -16.88
CA GLN A 150 -26.01 1.33 -16.09
C GLN A 150 -26.96 0.15 -16.35
#